data_AF-A0A972JGU4-F1
#
_entry.id   AF-A0A972JGU4-F1
#
_cell.length_a   1.000
_cell.length_b   1.000
_cell.length_c   1.000
_cell.angle_alpha   90.00
_cell.angle_beta   90.00
_cell.angle_gamma   90.00
#
_symmetry.space_group_name_H-M   'P 1'
#
loop_
_entity.id
_entity.type
_entity.pdbx_description
1 polymer ?
#
loop_
_entity_poly.entity_id
_entity_poly.type
_entity_poly.pdbx_seq_one_letter_code
_entity_poly.pdbx_strand_id
1 'polypeptide(L)' 'MKILNEKYNSDFTIEVETNLAGMINGNVVVRNSVIFVINGILNGNLSIDKGSRAIVYGMVNGNISNFGTCEIYGVVDG' A
#
# COMPACT_ATOMS: atom_id res chain seq x y z
N MET A 1 -10.76 -2.40 10.33
CA MET A 1 -10.16 -2.31 9.00
C MET A 1 -10.90 -1.27 8.15
N LYS A 2 -10.21 -0.25 7.67
CA LYS A 2 -10.69 0.78 6.72
C LYS A 2 -10.65 0.22 5.29
N ILE A 3 -11.59 0.60 4.43
CA ILE A 3 -11.58 0.19 3.01
C ILE A 3 -11.49 1.44 2.14
N LEU A 4 -10.58 1.42 1.17
CA LEU A 4 -10.42 2.43 0.12
C LEU A 4 -10.84 1.77 -1.21
N ASN A 5 -12.04 2.07 -1.67
CA ASN A 5 -12.66 1.44 -2.85
C ASN A 5 -12.83 2.39 -4.05
N GLU A 6 -12.53 3.69 -3.88
CA GLU A 6 -12.61 4.67 -4.95
C GLU A 6 -11.23 4.91 -5.60
N LYS A 7 -11.20 5.86 -6.55
CA LYS A 7 -9.97 6.40 -7.12
C LYS A 7 -9.56 7.65 -6.34
N TYR A 8 -8.34 7.65 -5.82
CA TYR A 8 -7.74 8.79 -5.14
C TYR A 8 -6.53 9.31 -5.92
N ASN A 9 -6.41 10.63 -6.09
CA ASN A 9 -5.28 11.26 -6.79
C ASN A 9 -4.43 12.08 -5.81
N SER A 10 -4.03 11.45 -4.72
CA SER A 10 -3.24 12.07 -3.65
C SER A 10 -2.40 11.01 -2.96
N ASP A 11 -1.35 11.46 -2.27
CA ASP A 11 -0.57 10.63 -1.39
C ASP A 11 -1.39 10.19 -0.17
N PHE A 12 -1.05 9.04 0.42
CA PHE A 12 -1.68 8.52 1.63
C PHE A 12 -0.65 8.14 2.69
N THR A 13 -1.01 8.43 3.94
CA THR A 13 -0.38 7.80 5.11
C THR A 13 -1.38 6.80 5.70
N ILE A 14 -0.98 5.54 5.79
CA ILE A 14 -1.76 4.45 6.37
C ILE A 14 -1.34 4.30 7.83
N GLU A 15 -2.20 4.75 8.73
CA GLU A 15 -1.99 4.72 10.19
C GLU A 15 -2.97 3.79 10.92
N VAL A 16 -3.91 3.20 10.17
CA VAL A 16 -4.87 2.19 10.63
C VAL A 16 -4.93 1.08 9.59
N GLU A 17 -5.24 -0.14 10.02
CA GLU A 17 -5.38 -1.26 9.10
C GLU A 17 -6.31 -0.92 7.94
N THR A 18 -5.79 -1.00 6.71
CA THR A 18 -6.49 -0.52 5.52
C THR A 18 -6.41 -1.56 4.40
N ASN A 19 -7.52 -1.74 3.70
CA ASN A 19 -7.60 -2.50 2.45
C ASN A 19 -7.84 -1.54 1.28
N LEU A 20 -6.92 -1.48 0.32
CA LEU A 20 -7.10 -0.82 -0.95
C LEU A 20 -7.75 -1.80 -1.94
N ALA A 21 -9.03 -1.58 -2.25
CA ALA A 21 -9.79 -2.28 -3.28
C ALA A 21 -9.97 -1.43 -4.57
N GLY A 22 -9.75 -0.12 -4.48
CA GLY A 22 -9.82 0.83 -5.59
C GLY A 22 -8.45 1.17 -6.17
N MET A 23 -8.19 2.46 -6.37
CA MET A 23 -6.95 2.95 -6.98
C MET A 23 -6.39 4.16 -6.22
N ILE A 24 -5.09 4.18 -5.98
CA ILE A 24 -4.37 5.36 -5.48
C ILE A 24 -3.36 5.80 -6.55
N ASN A 25 -3.44 7.04 -7.01
CA ASN A 25 -2.45 7.70 -7.86
C ASN A 25 -1.65 8.66 -7.00
N GLY A 26 -0.64 8.13 -6.31
CA GLY A 26 0.13 8.84 -5.31
C GLY A 26 0.98 7.87 -4.51
N ASN A 27 1.92 8.40 -3.75
CA ASN A 27 2.78 7.62 -2.88
C ASN A 27 2.03 7.21 -1.61
N VAL A 28 2.38 6.03 -1.07
CA VAL A 28 1.80 5.50 0.16
C VAL A 28 2.89 5.24 1.18
N VAL A 29 2.68 5.69 2.42
CA VAL A 29 3.52 5.33 3.56
C VAL A 29 2.70 4.55 4.58
N VAL A 30 3.17 3.37 4.99
CA VAL A 30 2.53 2.51 6.00
C VAL A 30 3.30 2.59 7.31
N ARG A 31 2.65 3.07 8.37
CA ARG A 31 3.29 3.32 9.67
C ARG A 31 2.43 2.89 10.85
N ASN A 32 2.95 3.07 12.06
CA ASN A 32 2.27 2.72 13.32
C ASN A 32 1.98 1.23 13.49
N SER A 33 2.84 0.36 12.94
CA SER A 33 2.73 -1.11 13.06
C SER A 33 1.40 -1.68 12.56
N VAL A 34 0.84 -1.08 11.51
CA VAL A 34 -0.43 -1.50 10.91
C VAL A 34 -0.24 -2.34 9.65
N ILE A 35 -1.34 -2.98 9.22
CA ILE A 35 -1.39 -3.80 8.02
C ILE A 35 -2.05 -3.02 6.88
N PHE A 36 -1.38 -2.93 5.73
CA PHE A 36 -1.94 -2.42 4.49
C PHE A 36 -2.09 -3.55 3.48
N VAL A 37 -3.32 -3.86 3.09
CA VAL A 37 -3.63 -4.87 2.07
C VAL A 37 -3.96 -4.19 0.76
N ILE A 38 -3.26 -4.54 -0.31
CA ILE A 38 -3.44 -3.97 -1.65
C ILE A 38 -4.11 -5.04 -2.51
N ASN A 39 -5.43 -4.97 -2.68
CA ASN A 39 -6.17 -5.77 -3.65
C ASN A 39 -6.41 -5.02 -4.98
N GLY A 40 -6.33 -3.69 -4.94
CA GLY A 40 -6.48 -2.79 -6.08
C GLY A 40 -5.14 -2.36 -6.69
N ILE A 41 -5.08 -1.11 -7.13
CA ILE A 41 -3.93 -0.57 -7.88
C ILE A 41 -3.31 0.62 -7.13
N LEU A 42 -2.00 0.58 -6.91
CA LEU A 42 -1.21 1.68 -6.41
C LEU A 42 -0.29 2.19 -7.54
N ASN A 43 -0.57 3.38 -8.07
CA ASN A 43 0.28 4.07 -9.05
C ASN A 43 1.18 5.08 -8.33
N GLY A 44 2.20 4.57 -7.65
CA GLY A 44 3.15 5.35 -6.86
C GLY A 44 4.03 4.46 -6.00
N ASN A 45 4.96 5.08 -5.28
CA ASN A 45 5.89 4.33 -4.43
C ASN A 45 5.19 3.90 -3.12
N LEU A 46 5.59 2.74 -2.61
CA LEU A 46 5.15 2.21 -1.32
C LEU A 46 6.31 2.20 -0.33
N SER A 47 6.19 2.95 0.76
CA SER A 47 7.14 2.92 1.87
C SER A 47 6.53 2.23 3.08
N ILE A 48 7.23 1.27 3.65
CA ILE A 48 6.76 0.47 4.79
C ILE A 48 7.71 0.69 5.95
N ASP A 49 7.23 1.33 7.01
CA ASP A 49 8.00 1.57 8.21
C ASP A 49 8.21 0.29 9.03
N LYS A 50 9.22 0.30 9.90
CA LYS A 50 9.52 -0.81 10.80
C LYS A 50 8.29 -1.18 11.64
N GLY A 51 7.99 -2.48 11.70
CA GLY A 51 6.84 -3.03 12.42
C GLY A 51 5.52 -2.99 11.63
N SER A 52 5.45 -2.23 10.54
CA SER A 52 4.31 -2.25 9.63
C SER A 52 4.39 -3.43 8.65
N ARG A 53 3.24 -3.78 8.07
CA ARG A 53 3.13 -4.85 7.07
C ARG A 53 2.37 -4.39 5.85
N ALA A 54 2.87 -4.70 4.66
CA ALA A 54 2.11 -4.60 3.42
C ALA A 54 1.92 -5.98 2.77
N ILE A 55 0.72 -6.24 2.28
CA ILE A 55 0.37 -7.46 1.55
C ILE A 55 -0.18 -7.05 0.18
N VAL A 56 0.54 -7.40 -0.88
CA VAL A 56 0.24 -7.00 -2.25
C VAL A 56 -0.41 -8.16 -2.99
N TYR A 57 -1.72 -8.14 -3.15
CA TYR A 57 -2.47 -9.05 -4.04
C TYR A 57 -2.76 -8.44 -5.42
N GLY A 58 -2.87 -7.10 -5.48
CA GLY A 58 -3.12 -6.34 -6.69
C GLY A 58 -1.82 -5.89 -7.38
N MET A 59 -1.76 -4.61 -7.75
CA MET A 59 -0.66 -4.04 -8.53
C MET A 59 -0.05 -2.82 -7.85
N VAL A 60 1.28 -2.75 -7.82
CA VAL A 60 2.05 -1.56 -7.43
C VAL A 60 2.92 -1.12 -8.62
N ASN A 61 2.57 0.01 -9.22
CA ASN A 61 3.33 0.66 -10.30
C ASN A 61 4.24 1.72 -9.69
N GLY A 62 5.33 1.26 -9.05
CA GLY A 62 6.28 2.08 -8.33
C GLY A 62 7.22 1.25 -7.46
N ASN A 63 8.19 1.92 -6.84
CA ASN A 63 9.19 1.28 -6.00
C ASN A 63 8.62 0.93 -4.61
N ILE A 64 9.03 -0.22 -4.07
CA ILE A 64 8.71 -0.62 -2.69
C ILE A 64 9.97 -0.43 -1.81
N SER A 65 9.90 0.51 -0.88
CA SER A 65 10.90 0.70 0.18
C SER A 65 10.44 0.03 1.47
N ASN A 66 11.04 -1.10 1.83
CA ASN A 66 10.58 -1.90 2.97
C ASN A 66 11.58 -1.92 4.14
N PHE A 67 11.16 -1.36 5.28
CA PHE A 67 11.83 -1.51 6.59
C PHE A 67 11.02 -2.38 7.58
N GLY A 68 9.87 -2.90 7.16
CA GLY A 68 9.01 -3.81 7.90
C GLY A 68 8.83 -5.15 7.16
N THR A 69 7.60 -5.61 7.06
CA THR A 69 7.26 -6.85 6.33
C THR A 69 6.52 -6.53 5.05
N CYS A 70 6.96 -7.10 3.93
CA CYS A 70 6.27 -7.01 2.65
C CYS A 70 6.07 -8.41 2.07
N GLU A 71 4.83 -8.74 1.74
CA GLU A 71 4.47 -9.96 1.04
C GLU A 71 3.84 -9.61 -0.30
N ILE A 72 4.34 -10.23 -1.36
CA ILE A 72 3.92 -9.95 -2.73
C ILE A 72 3.36 -11.23 -3.34
N TYR A 73 2.06 -11.19 -3.63
CA TYR A 73 1.30 -12.21 -4.34
C TYR A 73 0.74 -11.70 -5.68
N GLY A 74 0.81 -10.38 -5.91
CA GLY A 74 0.40 -9.71 -7.15
C GLY A 74 1.60 -9.24 -7.99
N VAL A 75 1.48 -8.06 -8.60
CA VAL A 75 2.49 -7.52 -9.53
C VAL A 75 3.11 -6.25 -8.95
N VAL A 76 4.43 -6.13 -9.08
CA VAL A 76 5.19 -4.91 -8.81
C VAL A 76 5.94 -4.54 -10.08
N ASP A 77 5.75 -3.31 -10.55
CA ASP A 77 6.39 -2.73 -11.73
C ASP A 77 7.00 -1.37 -11.33
N GLY A 78 8.29 -1.35 -10.99
CA GLY A 78 8.94 -0.18 -10.41
C GLY A 78 10.42 -0.32 -10.14
#